data_AF-A0A6A3PNU0-F1
#
_entry.id   AF-A0A6A3PNU0-F1
#
_cell.length_a   1.000
_cell.length_b   1.000
_cell.length_c   1.000
_cell.angle_alpha   90.00
_cell.angle_beta   90.00
_cell.angle_gamma   90.00
#
_symmetry.space_group_name_H-M   'P 1'
#
loop_
_entity.id
_entity.type
_entity.pdbx_description
1 polymer ?
#
loop_
_entity_poly.entity_id
_entity_poly.type
_entity_poly.pdbx_seq_one_letter_code
_entity_poly.pdbx_strand_id
1 'polypeptide(L)'
;MFLLPAYMYSFEGNQIETLPSLAMLPAGVIVPELQLKANPLKQLPAALMEPTAFIMSMNVQNTSLTNMPDWVKTNTKVVWAYGTPFCAAPMADPTLAERVMCFERPAEQQFTFPMFLFDALYPYEK
;
A
#
# COMPACT_ATOMS: atom_id res chain seq x y z
N MET A 1 -7.81 -12.94 -10.62
CA MET A 1 -8.17 -12.23 -9.37
C MET A 1 -9.32 -11.29 -9.70
N PHE A 2 -10.43 -11.37 -8.96
CA PHE A 2 -11.53 -10.40 -9.10
C PHE A 2 -11.25 -9.24 -8.13
N LEU A 3 -10.83 -8.10 -8.67
CA LEU A 3 -10.77 -6.85 -7.93
C LEU A 3 -12.07 -6.11 -8.19
N LEU A 4 -12.81 -5.82 -7.12
CA LEU A 4 -13.99 -4.99 -7.20
C LEU A 4 -13.56 -3.50 -7.32
N PRO A 5 -14.35 -2.65 -7.99
CA PRO A 5 -14.13 -1.22 -7.90
C PRO A 5 -14.47 -0.78 -6.47
N ALA A 6 -13.46 -0.73 -5.61
CA ALA A 6 -13.57 -0.27 -4.23
C ALA A 6 -12.54 0.82 -3.98
N TYR A 7 -12.93 1.88 -3.28
CA TYR A 7 -12.00 2.92 -2.84
C TYR A 7 -10.95 2.36 -1.88
N MET A 8 -11.38 1.49 -0.96
CA MET A 8 -10.52 0.92 0.07
C MET A 8 -10.69 -0.59 0.13
N TYR A 9 -9.55 -1.28 0.19
CA TYR A 9 -9.46 -2.68 0.57
C TYR A 9 -8.89 -2.76 1.98
N SER A 10 -9.71 -3.16 2.96
CA SER A 10 -9.27 -3.28 4.34
C SER A 10 -9.21 -4.72 4.83
N PHE A 11 -8.04 -5.07 5.34
CA PHE A 11 -7.74 -6.33 6.01
C PHE A 11 -7.08 -6.08 7.38
N GLU A 12 -7.33 -4.90 7.98
CA GLU A 12 -6.75 -4.53 9.27
C GLU A 12 -7.10 -5.54 10.38
N GLY A 13 -6.14 -5.82 11.27
CA GLY A 13 -6.38 -6.62 12.48
C GLY A 13 -6.59 -8.12 12.26
N ASN A 14 -6.07 -8.66 11.16
CA ASN A 14 -6.16 -10.09 10.85
C ASN A 14 -4.86 -10.84 11.20
N GLN A 15 -4.74 -12.10 10.76
CA GLN A 15 -3.56 -12.96 10.95
C GLN A 15 -2.79 -13.18 9.63
N ILE A 16 -2.76 -12.18 8.76
CA ILE A 16 -2.14 -12.28 7.43
C ILE A 16 -0.62 -12.20 7.57
N GLU A 17 0.08 -13.33 7.39
CA GLU A 17 1.55 -13.36 7.38
C GLU A 17 2.15 -13.04 6.00
N THR A 18 1.41 -13.36 4.92
CA THR A 18 1.82 -13.15 3.53
C THR A 18 0.61 -12.76 2.68
N LEU A 19 0.85 -11.97 1.62
CA LEU A 19 -0.20 -11.54 0.68
C LEU A 19 0.28 -11.75 -0.77
N PRO A 20 0.40 -13.01 -1.24
CA PRO A 20 0.94 -13.31 -2.57
C PRO A 20 0.05 -12.78 -3.71
N SER A 21 -1.26 -12.67 -3.47
CA SER A 21 -2.22 -12.09 -4.42
C SER A 21 -1.89 -10.64 -4.78
N LEU A 22 -1.18 -9.90 -3.92
CA LEU A 22 -0.72 -8.54 -4.22
C LEU A 22 0.25 -8.51 -5.41
N ALA A 23 1.05 -9.56 -5.60
CA ALA A 23 1.91 -9.66 -6.78
C ALA A 23 1.10 -9.80 -8.08
N MET A 24 -0.14 -10.27 -8.00
CA MET A 24 -0.99 -10.61 -9.15
C MET A 24 -2.00 -9.51 -9.49
N LEU A 25 -1.73 -8.26 -9.08
CA LEU A 25 -2.55 -7.11 -9.48
C LEU A 25 -2.57 -7.01 -11.02
N PRO A 26 -3.75 -6.87 -11.65
CA PRO A 26 -3.85 -6.71 -13.10
C PRO A 26 -3.17 -5.43 -13.60
N ALA A 27 -2.82 -5.43 -14.89
CA ALA A 27 -2.24 -4.28 -15.56
C ALA A 27 -3.17 -3.05 -15.46
N GLY A 28 -2.58 -1.89 -15.18
CA GLY A 28 -3.29 -0.61 -15.10
C GLY A 28 -4.25 -0.46 -13.91
N VAL A 29 -4.34 -1.44 -13.01
CA VAL A 29 -5.21 -1.30 -11.84
C VAL A 29 -4.68 -0.23 -10.90
N ILE A 30 -5.58 0.59 -10.39
CA ILE A 30 -5.28 1.58 -9.35
C ILE A 30 -6.04 1.17 -8.10
N VAL A 31 -5.30 0.88 -7.03
CA VAL A 31 -5.81 0.65 -5.69
C VAL A 31 -5.62 1.95 -4.91
N PRO A 32 -6.69 2.72 -4.62
CA PRO A 32 -6.53 3.98 -3.90
C PRO A 32 -5.98 3.77 -2.50
N GLU A 33 -6.54 2.79 -1.78
CA GLU A 33 -6.16 2.53 -0.40
C GLU A 33 -6.16 1.03 -0.07
N LEU A 34 -5.05 0.56 0.48
CA LEU A 34 -4.88 -0.81 0.98
C LEU A 34 -4.51 -0.78 2.47
N GLN A 35 -5.38 -1.30 3.33
CA GLN A 35 -5.15 -1.37 4.79
C GLN A 35 -4.76 -2.80 5.19
N LEU A 36 -3.53 -2.95 5.66
CA LEU A 36 -2.94 -4.20 6.17
C LEU A 36 -2.44 -4.04 7.60
N LYS A 37 -2.75 -2.91 8.25
CA LYS A 37 -2.33 -2.60 9.61
C LYS A 37 -2.66 -3.73 10.60
N ALA A 38 -1.81 -3.90 11.61
CA ALA A 38 -2.02 -4.87 12.69
C ALA A 38 -2.22 -6.31 12.17
N ASN A 39 -1.38 -6.72 11.22
CA ASN A 39 -1.24 -8.10 10.78
C ASN A 39 0.20 -8.57 11.03
N PRO A 40 0.47 -9.87 11.24
CA PRO A 40 1.82 -10.41 11.35
C PRO A 40 2.55 -10.49 9.97
N LEU A 41 2.30 -9.55 9.06
CA LEU A 41 2.79 -9.55 7.68
C LEU A 41 4.33 -9.48 7.69
N LYS A 42 4.98 -10.52 7.18
CA LYS A 42 6.45 -10.67 7.21
C LYS A 42 7.14 -10.06 6.00
N GLN A 43 6.47 -10.08 4.86
CA GLN A 43 7.00 -9.59 3.60
C GLN A 43 5.91 -9.10 2.67
N LEU A 44 6.23 -8.05 1.91
CA LEU A 44 5.55 -7.71 0.67
C LEU A 44 6.13 -8.56 -0.48
N PRO A 45 5.40 -8.78 -1.58
CA PRO A 45 5.95 -9.47 -2.74
C PRO A 45 7.16 -8.71 -3.30
N ALA A 46 8.18 -9.44 -3.73
CA ALA A 46 9.41 -8.85 -4.26
C ALA A 46 9.18 -8.02 -5.53
N ALA A 47 8.17 -8.39 -6.33
CA ALA A 47 7.77 -7.68 -7.54
C ALA A 47 6.25 -7.72 -7.70
N LEU A 48 5.71 -6.72 -8.40
CA LEU A 48 4.38 -6.80 -9.00
C LEU A 48 4.52 -7.45 -10.38
N MET A 49 3.59 -8.33 -10.74
CA MET A 49 3.56 -9.00 -12.05
C MET A 49 3.41 -7.99 -13.18
N GLU A 50 2.67 -6.90 -12.94
CA GLU A 50 2.40 -5.85 -13.90
C GLU A 50 3.00 -4.52 -13.41
N PRO A 51 3.90 -3.89 -14.17
CA PRO A 51 4.60 -2.67 -13.74
C PRO A 51 3.69 -1.43 -13.71
N THR A 52 2.50 -1.52 -14.30
CA THR A 52 1.51 -0.44 -14.35
C THR A 52 0.47 -0.51 -13.23
N ALA A 53 0.47 -1.59 -12.43
CA ALA A 53 -0.37 -1.67 -11.24
C ALA A 53 0.09 -0.63 -10.20
N PHE A 54 -0.83 0.12 -9.63
CA PHE A 54 -0.50 1.26 -8.76
C PHE A 54 -1.30 1.21 -7.46
N ILE A 55 -0.61 1.19 -6.32
CA ILE A 55 -1.24 1.24 -5.00
C ILE A 55 -0.98 2.60 -4.41
N MET A 56 -1.94 3.51 -4.51
CA MET A 56 -1.70 4.90 -4.19
C MET A 56 -1.34 5.09 -2.70
N SER A 57 -2.13 4.54 -1.78
CA SER A 57 -1.82 4.54 -0.35
C SER A 57 -1.86 3.14 0.23
N MET A 58 -0.84 2.79 1.02
CA MET A 58 -0.78 1.52 1.74
C MET A 58 -0.53 1.75 3.22
N ASN A 59 -1.28 1.07 4.08
CA ASN A 59 -1.04 1.05 5.51
C ASN A 59 -0.58 -0.33 5.95
N VAL A 60 0.69 -0.43 6.35
CA VAL A 60 1.32 -1.66 6.89
C VAL A 60 1.81 -1.44 8.32
N GLN A 61 1.23 -0.48 9.04
CA GLN A 61 1.63 -0.18 10.42
C GLN A 61 1.45 -1.40 11.33
N ASN A 62 2.32 -1.53 12.33
CA ASN A 62 2.29 -2.62 13.30
C ASN A 62 2.27 -4.00 12.63
N THR A 63 3.09 -4.17 11.60
CA THR A 63 3.37 -5.46 10.96
C THR A 63 4.81 -5.91 11.22
N SER A 64 5.17 -7.10 10.74
CA SER A 64 6.50 -7.69 10.94
C SER A 64 7.45 -7.44 9.77
N LEU A 65 7.18 -6.43 8.94
CA LEU A 65 8.00 -6.11 7.76
C LEU A 65 9.39 -5.62 8.16
N THR A 66 10.43 -6.25 7.63
CA THR A 66 11.83 -5.84 7.85
C THR A 66 12.40 -5.03 6.70
N ASN A 67 11.81 -5.13 5.50
CA ASN A 67 12.31 -4.52 4.26
C ASN A 67 11.15 -4.07 3.37
N MET A 68 11.43 -3.12 2.48
CA MET A 68 10.52 -2.69 1.41
C MET A 68 11.06 -3.12 0.04
N PRO A 69 10.23 -3.73 -0.82
CA PRO A 69 10.62 -4.11 -2.18
C PRO A 69 10.75 -2.88 -3.09
N ASP A 70 11.55 -3.00 -4.16
CA ASP A 70 11.87 -1.86 -5.05
C ASP A 70 10.65 -1.21 -5.71
N TRP A 71 9.59 -1.96 -5.98
CA TRP A 71 8.37 -1.40 -6.55
C TRP A 71 7.71 -0.35 -5.64
N VAL A 72 8.01 -0.32 -4.34
CA VAL A 72 7.53 0.75 -3.43
C VAL A 72 8.05 2.13 -3.86
N LYS A 73 9.17 2.20 -4.59
CA LYS A 73 9.73 3.45 -5.09
C LYS A 73 8.88 4.07 -6.20
N THR A 74 8.19 3.24 -6.98
CA THR A 74 7.53 3.63 -8.24
C THR A 74 6.03 3.40 -8.26
N ASN A 75 5.55 2.32 -7.64
CA ASN A 75 4.18 1.81 -7.76
C ASN A 75 3.29 2.20 -6.56
N THR A 76 3.72 3.18 -5.76
CA THR A 76 2.91 3.77 -4.70
C THR A 76 3.21 5.24 -4.49
N LYS A 77 2.26 6.00 -3.92
CA LYS A 77 2.55 7.35 -3.43
C LYS A 77 3.09 7.34 -2.01
N VAL A 78 2.54 6.48 -1.15
CA VAL A 78 2.84 6.48 0.29
C VAL A 78 2.62 5.09 0.90
N VAL A 79 3.52 4.72 1.81
CA VAL A 79 3.42 3.54 2.67
C VAL A 79 3.57 3.97 4.12
N TRP A 80 2.54 3.73 4.94
CA TRP A 80 2.60 3.95 6.38
C TRP A 80 3.13 2.70 7.06
N ALA A 81 4.32 2.79 7.66
CA ALA A 81 5.06 1.63 8.17
C ALA A 81 5.49 1.78 9.64
N TYR A 82 4.90 2.74 10.38
CA TYR A 82 5.13 2.87 11.82
C TYR A 82 4.90 1.56 12.58
N GLY A 83 5.78 1.26 13.54
CA GLY A 83 5.71 0.04 14.34
C GLY A 83 6.18 -1.23 13.62
N THR A 84 6.77 -1.11 12.42
CA THR A 84 7.43 -2.23 11.74
C THR A 84 8.92 -2.31 12.09
N PRO A 85 9.54 -3.51 12.06
CA PRO A 85 10.99 -3.65 12.17
C PRO A 85 11.79 -2.83 11.13
N PHE A 86 11.25 -2.62 9.93
CA PHE A 86 11.86 -1.75 8.90
C PHE A 86 12.11 -0.33 9.43
N CYS A 87 11.16 0.22 10.19
CA CYS A 87 11.27 1.56 10.76
C CYS A 87 12.11 1.62 12.05
N ALA A 88 12.65 0.50 12.54
CA ALA A 88 13.50 0.48 13.73
C ALA A 88 14.94 0.98 13.45
N ALA A 89 15.35 1.01 12.18
CA ALA A 89 16.65 1.50 11.76
C ALA A 89 16.50 2.75 10.85
N PRO A 90 17.51 3.64 10.80
CA PRO A 90 17.53 4.75 9.85
C PRO A 90 17.43 4.25 8.40
N MET A 91 16.58 4.90 7.62
CA MET A 91 16.40 4.55 6.21
C MET A 91 17.60 5.03 5.38
N ALA A 92 18.33 4.10 4.78
CA ALA A 92 19.50 4.40 3.96
C ALA A 92 19.15 4.81 2.53
N ASP A 93 18.00 4.35 2.01
CA ASP A 93 17.56 4.62 0.64
C ASP A 93 16.69 5.90 0.60
N PRO A 94 17.16 7.00 -0.02
CA PRO A 94 16.43 8.25 -0.06
C PRO A 94 15.12 8.16 -0.86
N THR A 95 15.04 7.26 -1.85
CA THR A 95 13.83 7.09 -2.66
C THR A 95 12.70 6.42 -1.87
N LEU A 96 13.06 5.53 -0.94
CA LEU A 96 12.11 4.99 0.02
C LEU A 96 11.70 6.03 1.05
N ALA A 97 12.60 6.94 1.45
CA ALA A 97 12.29 7.96 2.46
C ALA A 97 11.20 8.95 1.99
N GLU A 98 11.08 9.18 0.68
CA GLU A 98 10.01 9.98 0.08
C GLU A 98 8.64 9.29 0.08
N ARG A 99 8.62 7.96 0.22
CA ARG A 99 7.42 7.12 0.08
C ARG A 99 6.99 6.50 1.40
N VAL A 100 7.91 6.15 2.27
CA VAL A 100 7.64 5.33 3.46
C VAL A 100 7.68 6.19 4.71
N MET A 101 6.54 6.28 5.39
CA MET A 101 6.36 7.07 6.59
C MET A 101 6.51 6.18 7.82
N CYS A 102 7.55 6.46 8.62
CA CYS A 102 7.86 5.73 9.85
C CYS A 102 7.30 6.39 11.12
N PHE A 103 6.33 7.29 10.99
CA PHE A 103 5.56 7.86 12.10
C PHE A 103 4.10 7.43 11.99
N GLU A 104 3.39 7.47 13.11
CA GLU A 104 1.99 7.04 13.15
C GLU A 104 1.14 7.85 12.16
N ARG A 105 0.35 7.14 11.35
CA ARG A 105 -0.55 7.78 10.39
C ARG A 105 -1.55 8.67 11.15
N PRO A 106 -1.63 9.99 10.85
CA PRO A 106 -2.60 10.86 11.50
C PRO A 106 -4.04 10.46 11.16
N ALA A 107 -4.93 10.46 12.15
CA ALA A 107 -6.33 10.04 12.00
C ALA A 107 -7.12 10.87 10.98
N GLU A 108 -6.78 12.15 10.84
CA GLU A 108 -7.45 13.09 9.93
C GLU A 108 -6.86 13.06 8.51
N GLN A 109 -5.76 12.33 8.29
CA GLN A 109 -5.12 12.23 6.98
C GLN A 109 -5.76 11.10 6.16
N GLN A 110 -6.98 11.35 5.70
CA GLN A 110 -7.48 10.72 4.48
C GLN A 110 -6.68 11.33 3.34
N PHE A 111 -5.92 10.51 2.60
CA PHE A 111 -5.23 11.04 1.43
C PHE A 111 -6.26 11.66 0.50
N THR A 112 -5.98 12.88 0.03
CA THR A 112 -6.76 13.51 -1.01
C THR A 112 -6.61 12.66 -2.26
N PHE A 113 -7.55 11.76 -2.49
CA PHE A 113 -7.64 11.06 -3.77
C PHE A 113 -7.93 12.10 -4.82
N PRO A 114 -7.12 12.23 -5.89
CA PRO A 114 -7.36 13.27 -6.87
C PRO A 114 -8.77 13.11 -7.47
N MET A 115 -9.63 14.13 -7.36
CA MET A 115 -11.03 14.02 -7.80
C MET A 115 -11.17 13.62 -9.27
N PHE A 116 -10.28 14.12 -10.14
CA PHE A 116 -10.26 13.72 -11.55
C PHE A 116 -10.05 12.22 -11.74
N LEU A 117 -9.28 11.58 -10.85
CA LEU A 117 -9.03 10.15 -10.87
C LEU A 117 -10.21 9.40 -10.24
N PHE A 118 -10.90 10.02 -9.26
CA PHE A 118 -12.09 9.44 -8.63
C PHE A 118 -13.17 9.22 -9.66
N ASP A 119 -13.50 10.27 -10.41
CA ASP A 119 -14.55 10.25 -11.43
C ASP A 119 -14.22 9.26 -12.56
N ALA A 120 -12.93 9.08 -12.86
CA ALA A 120 -12.47 8.11 -13.87
C ALA A 120 -12.57 6.66 -13.41
N LEU A 121 -12.29 6.37 -12.13
CA LEU A 121 -12.31 5.01 -11.58
C LEU A 121 -13.68 4.56 -11.07
N TYR A 122 -14.50 5.51 -10.62
CA TYR A 122 -15.84 5.26 -10.07
C TYR A 122 -16.89 6.09 -10.81
N PRO A 123 -17.06 5.88 -12.13
CA PRO A 123 -18.05 6.62 -12.89
C PRO A 123 -19.46 6.31 -12.37
N TYR A 124 -20.28 7.34 -12.22
CA TYR A 124 -21.70 7.15 -11.95
C TYR A 124 -22.34 6.39 -13.11
N GLU A 125 -22.90 5.20 -12.83
CA GLU A 125 -23.80 4.53 -13.77
C GLU A 125 -25.02 5.44 -13.98
N LYS A 126 -25.35 5.73 -15.24
CA LYS A 126 -26.55 6.50 -15.61
C LYS A 126 -27.76 5.60 -15.74
#